data_AF-A0A1I7VV09-F1
#
_entry.id   AF-A0A1I7VV09-F1
#
_cell.length_a   1.000
_cell.length_b   1.000
_cell.length_c   1.000
_cell.angle_alpha   90.00
_cell.angle_beta   90.00
_cell.angle_gamma   90.00
#
_symmetry.space_group_name_H-M   'P 1'
#
loop_
_entity.id
_entity.type
_entity.pdbx_description
1 polymer ?
#
loop_
_entity_poly.entity_id
_entity_poly.type
_entity_poly.pdbx_seq_one_letter_code
_entity_poly.pdbx_strand_id
1 'polypeptide(L)'
;MDQIEQTWKLEVIGIKDLMTEYQEDKALEAFQKSLTVNSEGRCVVGWPWKNQEITPAEGYGLALGRLRSTIRRLKRSPELLECYDEYFKNLLEEGVIERLRIRMKHREYLTYLIKR
;
A
#
# COMPACT_ATOMS: atom_id res chain seq x y z
N MET A 1 -19.47 3.28 38.74
CA MET A 1 -18.79 2.31 37.86
C MET A 1 -19.37 2.35 36.45
N ASP A 2 -20.69 2.42 36.30
CA ASP A 2 -21.40 2.42 34.99
C ASP A 2 -20.97 3.50 33.99
N GLN A 3 -20.55 4.67 34.47
CA GLN A 3 -20.15 5.79 33.60
C GLN A 3 -18.84 5.52 32.85
N ILE A 4 -17.91 4.75 33.45
CA ILE A 4 -16.65 4.39 32.80
C ILE A 4 -16.91 3.32 31.75
N GLU A 5 -17.76 2.32 32.02
CA GLU A 5 -18.11 1.30 31.02
C GLU A 5 -18.74 1.90 29.75
N GLN A 6 -19.54 2.97 29.89
CA GLN A 6 -20.10 3.66 28.73
C GLN A 6 -19.05 4.37 27.87
N THR A 7 -17.92 4.81 28.44
CA THR A 7 -16.84 5.46 27.66
C THR A 7 -16.11 4.50 26.72
N TRP A 8 -16.15 3.19 27.00
CA TRP A 8 -15.49 2.15 26.19
C TRP A 8 -16.45 1.43 25.24
N LYS A 9 -17.75 1.77 25.26
CA LYS A 9 -18.70 1.22 24.29
C LYS A 9 -18.45 1.85 22.93
N LEU A 10 -17.98 1.05 21.99
CA LEU A 10 -17.70 1.44 20.59
C LEU A 10 -18.91 2.07 19.90
N GLU A 11 -20.12 1.65 20.28
CA GLU A 11 -21.38 2.22 19.81
C GLU A 11 -21.54 3.71 20.17
N VAL A 12 -21.04 4.14 21.33
CA VAL A 12 -21.15 5.52 21.83
C VAL A 12 -20.26 6.47 21.02
N ILE A 13 -19.14 5.97 20.48
CA ILE A 13 -18.24 6.74 19.59
C ILE A 13 -18.59 6.57 18.10
N GLY A 14 -19.77 6.01 17.80
CA GLY A 14 -20.28 5.89 16.42
C GLY A 14 -19.65 4.75 15.62
N ILE A 15 -18.84 3.89 16.23
CA ILE A 15 -18.36 2.65 15.64
C ILE A 15 -19.43 1.60 15.92
N LYS A 16 -20.40 1.50 15.00
CA LYS A 16 -21.34 0.38 15.00
C LYS A 16 -20.58 -0.88 14.63
N ASP A 17 -20.81 -1.96 15.37
CA ASP A 17 -20.27 -3.27 15.06
C ASP A 17 -20.93 -3.78 13.76
N LEU A 18 -20.32 -3.41 12.63
CA LEU A 18 -20.73 -3.80 11.28
C LEU A 18 -19.95 -5.05 10.83
N MET A 19 -19.13 -5.62 11.70
CA MET A 19 -18.41 -6.86 11.45
C MET A 19 -19.42 -8.01 11.44
N THR A 20 -19.75 -8.48 10.24
CA THR A 20 -20.49 -9.74 10.10
C THR A 20 -19.51 -10.89 10.29
N GLU A 21 -19.96 -12.03 10.81
CA GLU A 21 -19.16 -13.27 10.95
C GLU A 21 -18.40 -13.61 9.64
N TYR A 22 -18.99 -13.30 8.50
CA TYR A 22 -18.40 -13.45 7.16
C TYR A 22 -17.10 -12.65 6.94
N GLN A 23 -16.95 -11.47 7.58
CA GLN A 23 -15.73 -10.67 7.48
C GLN A 23 -14.62 -11.21 8.38
N GLU A 24 -14.97 -11.83 9.52
CA GLU A 24 -14.00 -12.44 10.43
C GLU A 24 -13.35 -13.67 9.80
N ASP A 25 -14.16 -14.56 9.22
CA ASP A 25 -13.67 -15.76 8.53
C ASP A 25 -12.71 -15.43 7.39
N LYS A 26 -13.04 -14.40 6.60
CA LYS A 26 -12.16 -13.92 5.52
C LYS A 26 -10.87 -13.31 6.04
N ALA A 27 -10.93 -12.54 7.12
CA ALA A 27 -9.74 -11.97 7.74
C ALA A 27 -8.83 -13.07 8.28
N LEU A 28 -9.40 -14.10 8.90
CA LEU A 28 -8.66 -15.27 9.40
C LEU A 28 -8.03 -16.07 8.26
N GLU A 29 -8.76 -16.32 7.18
CA GLU A 29 -8.24 -17.00 5.99
C GLU A 29 -7.07 -16.20 5.36
N ALA A 30 -7.21 -14.89 5.24
CA ALA A 30 -6.16 -14.01 4.72
C ALA A 30 -4.92 -13.99 5.63
N PHE A 31 -5.12 -13.98 6.95
CA PHE A 31 -4.06 -14.09 7.94
C PHE A 31 -3.29 -15.41 7.77
N GLN A 32 -3.99 -16.54 7.75
CA GLN A 32 -3.38 -17.87 7.61
C GLN A 32 -2.62 -18.02 6.28
N LYS A 33 -3.18 -17.53 5.17
CA LYS A 33 -2.52 -17.57 3.85
C LYS A 33 -1.25 -16.73 3.77
N SER A 34 -1.18 -15.65 4.55
CA SER A 34 -0.06 -14.70 4.49
C SER A 34 0.99 -14.92 5.58
N LEU A 35 0.73 -15.84 6.52
CA LEU A 35 1.65 -16.24 7.56
C LEU A 35 2.86 -16.98 6.96
N THR A 36 4.04 -16.38 7.10
CA THR A 36 5.30 -16.95 6.60
C THR A 36 6.43 -16.70 7.60
N VAL A 37 7.55 -17.41 7.45
CA VAL A 37 8.77 -17.17 8.24
C VAL A 37 9.81 -16.53 7.33
N ASN A 38 10.35 -15.39 7.74
CA ASN A 38 11.36 -14.69 6.95
C ASN A 38 12.74 -15.37 7.06
N SER A 39 13.73 -14.87 6.31
CA SER A 39 15.11 -15.41 6.32
C SER A 39 15.83 -15.31 7.66
N GLU A 40 15.31 -14.51 8.59
CA GLU A 40 15.85 -14.34 9.95
C GLU A 40 15.12 -15.22 10.98
N GLY A 41 14.22 -16.11 10.53
CA GLY A 41 13.43 -16.98 11.41
C GLY A 41 12.27 -16.28 12.12
N ARG A 42 11.91 -15.05 11.73
CA ARG A 42 10.78 -14.30 12.32
C ARG A 42 9.48 -14.62 11.60
N CYS A 43 8.42 -14.80 12.38
CA CYS A 43 7.06 -14.91 11.86
C CYS A 43 6.62 -13.55 11.29
N VAL A 44 6.20 -13.55 10.02
CA VAL A 44 5.72 -12.37 9.30
C VAL A 44 4.37 -12.66 8.67
N VAL A 45 3.49 -11.66 8.67
CA VAL A 45 2.11 -11.79 8.17
C VAL A 45 1.86 -10.67 7.16
N GLY A 46 1.11 -10.97 6.11
CA GLY A 46 0.65 -9.97 5.16
C GLY A 46 -0.43 -9.08 5.76
N TRP A 47 -0.56 -7.87 5.23
CA TRP A 47 -1.59 -6.94 5.69
C TRP A 47 -2.99 -7.51 5.41
N PRO A 48 -3.85 -7.73 6.42
CA PRO A 48 -5.13 -8.45 6.25
C PRO A 48 -6.15 -7.70 5.39
N TRP A 49 -6.01 -6.38 5.23
CA TRP A 49 -6.84 -5.56 4.34
C TRP A 49 -6.30 -5.45 2.90
N LYS A 50 -5.13 -6.01 2.63
CA LYS A 50 -4.51 -5.96 1.30
C LYS A 50 -4.98 -7.19 0.52
N ASN A 51 -6.20 -7.14 0.01
CA ASN A 51 -6.76 -8.19 -0.83
C ASN A 51 -5.80 -8.50 -1.99
N GLN A 52 -5.54 -9.79 -2.25
CA GLN A 52 -4.66 -10.22 -3.35
C GLN A 52 -5.24 -9.86 -4.73
N GLU A 53 -6.55 -9.67 -4.82
CA GLU A 53 -7.22 -9.16 -6.01
C GLU A 53 -7.05 -7.64 -6.07
N ILE A 54 -5.94 -7.23 -6.72
CA ILE A 54 -5.74 -5.84 -7.12
C ILE A 54 -6.60 -5.60 -8.36
N THR A 55 -7.91 -5.48 -8.18
CA THR A 55 -8.73 -4.85 -9.21
C THR A 55 -8.27 -3.40 -9.31
N PRO A 56 -7.92 -2.90 -10.51
CA PRO A 56 -7.53 -1.50 -10.65
C PRO A 56 -8.64 -0.62 -10.10
N ALA A 57 -8.31 0.27 -9.17
CA ALA A 57 -9.27 1.21 -8.63
C ALA A 57 -9.96 1.96 -9.77
N GLU A 58 -11.23 2.33 -9.56
CA GLU A 58 -11.96 3.18 -10.49
C GLU A 58 -11.12 4.43 -10.80
N GLY A 59 -10.83 4.68 -12.08
CA GLY A 59 -9.92 5.75 -12.51
C GLY A 59 -8.46 5.34 -12.79
N TYR A 60 -8.09 4.06 -12.69
CA TYR A 60 -6.74 3.59 -13.06
C TYR A 60 -6.33 4.04 -14.48
N GLY A 61 -7.23 3.92 -15.45
CA GLY A 61 -6.96 4.34 -16.83
C GLY A 61 -6.63 5.83 -16.95
N LEU A 62 -7.36 6.69 -16.22
CA LEU A 62 -7.13 8.13 -16.19
C LEU A 62 -5.80 8.46 -15.49
N ALA A 63 -5.52 7.83 -14.34
CA ALA A 63 -4.28 8.00 -13.62
C ALA A 63 -3.06 7.60 -14.48
N LEU A 64 -3.16 6.45 -15.17
CA LEU A 64 -2.12 5.98 -16.08
C LEU A 64 -1.94 6.92 -17.29
N GLY A 65 -3.04 7.45 -17.83
CA GLY A 65 -3.00 8.44 -18.91
C GLY A 65 -2.28 9.73 -18.49
N ARG A 66 -2.61 10.26 -17.30
CA ARG A 66 -1.94 11.43 -16.70
C ARG A 66 -0.47 11.17 -16.48
N LEU A 67 -0.10 10.02 -15.90
CA LEU A 67 1.30 9.62 -15.69
C LEU A 67 2.09 9.61 -17.01
N ARG A 68 1.55 8.98 -18.05
CA ARG A 68 2.20 8.95 -19.38
C ARG A 68 2.37 10.34 -19.99
N SER A 69 1.38 11.22 -19.81
CA SER A 69 1.45 12.60 -20.27
C SER A 69 2.57 13.37 -19.56
N THR A 70 2.62 13.26 -18.23
CA THR A 70 3.66 13.87 -17.39
C THR A 70 5.05 13.39 -17.79
N ILE A 71 5.25 12.07 -17.95
CA ILE A 71 6.54 11.51 -18.40
C ILE A 71 6.95 12.09 -19.76
N ARG A 72 6.02 12.18 -20.72
CA ARG A 72 6.32 12.78 -22.04
C ARG A 72 6.74 14.24 -21.94
N ARG A 73 6.12 15.02 -21.04
CA ARG A 73 6.50 16.41 -20.80
C ARG A 73 7.88 16.50 -20.16
N LEU A 74 8.15 15.69 -19.14
CA LEU A 74 9.45 15.64 -18.46
C LEU A 74 10.60 15.28 -19.40
N LYS A 75 10.38 14.34 -20.34
CA LYS A 75 11.38 14.00 -21.35
C LYS A 75 11.79 15.16 -22.28
N ARG A 76 10.99 16.24 -22.34
CA ARG A 76 11.33 17.45 -23.13
C ARG A 76 12.12 18.48 -22.33
N SER A 77 12.31 18.25 -21.03
CA SER A 77 12.99 19.16 -20.11
C SER A 77 14.03 18.38 -19.29
N PRO A 78 15.26 18.20 -19.81
CA PRO A 78 16.30 17.40 -19.18
C PRO A 78 16.65 17.86 -17.76
N GLU A 79 16.79 19.17 -17.55
CA GLU A 79 17.11 19.77 -16.25
C GLU A 79 16.07 19.38 -15.17
N LEU A 80 14.78 19.49 -15.50
CA LEU A 80 13.71 19.12 -14.58
C LEU A 80 13.72 17.62 -14.28
N LEU A 81 14.02 16.79 -15.28
CA LEU A 81 14.13 15.34 -15.11
C LEU A 81 15.27 14.97 -14.14
N GLU A 82 16.41 15.66 -14.23
CA GLU A 82 17.55 15.50 -13.31
C GLU A 82 17.16 15.88 -11.88
N CYS A 83 16.47 17.02 -11.66
CA CYS A 83 15.99 17.39 -10.34
C CYS A 83 15.05 16.35 -9.73
N TYR A 84 14.16 15.75 -10.53
CA TYR A 84 13.29 14.66 -10.06
C TYR A 84 14.08 13.40 -9.70
N ASP A 85 15.09 13.03 -10.50
CA ASP A 85 15.92 11.86 -10.23
C ASP A 85 16.73 12.02 -8.93
N GLU A 86 17.32 13.21 -8.71
CA GLU A 86 17.97 13.55 -7.44
C GLU A 86 17.01 13.48 -6.26
N TYR A 87 15.80 14.03 -6.40
CA TYR A 87 14.79 13.96 -5.35
C TYR A 87 14.41 12.51 -5.00
N PHE A 88 14.21 11.63 -6.00
CA PHE A 88 13.92 10.22 -5.75
C PHE A 88 15.10 9.47 -5.12
N LYS A 89 16.34 9.82 -5.46
CA LYS A 89 17.54 9.27 -4.79
C LYS A 89 17.58 9.67 -3.32
N ASN A 90 17.33 10.94 -3.00
CA ASN A 90 17.29 11.41 -1.62
C ASN A 90 16.21 10.68 -0.80
N LEU A 91 14.99 10.52 -1.35
CA LEU A 91 13.93 9.76 -0.67
C LEU A 91 14.31 8.28 -0.42
N LEU A 92 15.10 7.70 -1.32
CA LEU A 92 15.59 6.32 -1.17
C LEU A 92 16.68 6.25 -0.09
N GLU A 93 17.57 7.22 -0.03
CA GLU A 93 18.63 7.34 0.99
C GLU A 93 18.04 7.60 2.39
N GLU A 94 17.04 8.46 2.49
CA GLU A 94 16.28 8.73 3.72
C GLU A 94 15.39 7.54 4.14
N GLY A 95 15.26 6.52 3.28
CA GLY A 95 14.44 5.34 3.54
C GLY A 95 12.93 5.60 3.51
N VAL A 96 12.49 6.77 3.01
CA VAL A 96 11.08 7.11 2.80
C VAL A 96 10.47 6.21 1.73
N ILE A 97 11.25 5.85 0.72
CA ILE A 97 10.84 4.91 -0.31
C ILE A 97 11.78 3.71 -0.41
N GLU A 98 11.28 2.59 -0.89
CA GLU A 98 12.07 1.39 -1.19
C GLU A 98 11.84 0.88 -2.61
N ARG A 99 12.89 0.34 -3.22
CA ARG A 99 12.79 -0.30 -4.53
C ARG A 99 12.06 -1.63 -4.40
N LEU A 100 10.96 -1.76 -5.14
CA LEU A 100 10.25 -3.02 -5.27
C LEU A 100 11.04 -4.00 -6.13
N ARG A 101 11.39 -5.15 -5.57
CA ARG A 101 11.91 -6.29 -6.33
C ARG A 101 10.76 -7.09 -6.94
N ILE A 102 9.97 -6.47 -7.81
CA ILE A 102 8.91 -7.20 -8.53
C ILE A 102 9.46 -7.61 -9.90
N ARG A 103 9.55 -8.93 -10.14
CA ARG A 103 9.70 -9.48 -11.49
C ARG A 103 8.37 -9.33 -12.24
N MET A 104 8.07 -8.13 -12.74
CA MET A 104 6.93 -7.97 -13.64
C MET A 104 7.29 -8.51 -15.02
N LYS A 105 6.50 -9.46 -15.52
CA LYS A 105 6.72 -10.09 -16.83
C LYS A 105 6.59 -9.11 -18.00
N HIS A 106 5.91 -7.97 -17.85
CA HIS A 106 5.75 -6.95 -18.89
C HIS A 106 5.76 -5.52 -18.31
N ARG A 107 6.84 -4.79 -18.63
CA ARG A 107 7.11 -3.34 -18.54
C ARG A 107 8.18 -2.89 -17.54
N GLU A 108 9.10 -2.11 -18.09
CA GLU A 108 10.29 -1.49 -17.49
C GLU A 108 9.94 -0.24 -16.67
N TYR A 109 9.12 -0.37 -15.63
CA TYR A 109 8.99 0.73 -14.66
C TYR A 109 9.55 0.30 -13.31
N LEU A 110 10.56 1.03 -12.84
CA LEU A 110 11.01 0.95 -11.45
C LEU A 110 9.85 1.38 -10.58
N THR A 111 9.29 0.43 -9.82
CA THR A 111 8.23 0.70 -8.87
C THR A 111 8.87 0.91 -7.49
N TYR A 112 8.39 1.92 -6.77
CA TYR A 112 8.83 2.22 -5.41
C TYR A 112 7.64 2.07 -4.46
N LEU A 113 7.86 1.48 -3.28
CA LEU A 113 6.89 1.55 -2.17
C LEU A 113 7.29 2.69 -1.25
N ILE A 114 6.31 3.44 -0.76
CA ILE A 114 6.50 4.39 0.34
C ILE A 114 6.49 3.56 1.63
N LYS A 115 7.55 3.67 2.43
CA LYS A 115 7.58 3.12 3.79
C LYS A 115 6.69 3.99 4.66
N ARG A 116 5.68 3.38 5.29
CA ARG A 116 4.88 3.99 6.35
C ARG A 116 5.47 3.62 7.70
#